data_AF-A0A8S9YT71-F1
#
_entry.id   AF-A0A8S9YT71-F1
#
_cell.length_a   1.000
_cell.length_b   1.000
_cell.length_c   1.000
_cell.angle_alpha   90.00
_cell.angle_beta   90.00
_cell.angle_gamma   90.00
#
_symmetry.space_group_name_H-M   'P 1'
#
loop_
_entity.id
_entity.type
_entity.pdbx_description
1 polymer ?
#
loop_
_entity_poly.entity_id
_entity_poly.type
_entity_poly.pdbx_seq_one_letter_code
_entity_poly.pdbx_strand_id
1 'polypeptide(L)'
;MSLWERILVECQIEKENLFCSEKSVLVKGQCEEELMNVATLPYDSLLVYSSQCSPTEYLQVFIFPLLLPAMEAMLHEAKRQKCFERRRFGFSGLDFLTLFLYQNNPLYVQDRRNVTKLNDIPWVSDHWEQHPRPPLPLSLQWTEEEAAAKIQAYWRGVTTRRIPEVRELLEWQHQWRMYNRRKQAAKEDGI
;
A
#
# COMPACT_ATOMS: atom_id res chain seq x y z
N MET A 1 -34.96 0.29 -1.78
CA MET A 1 -33.60 0.63 -1.37
C MET A 1 -32.81 -0.63 -1.09
N SER A 2 -31.63 -0.76 -1.69
CA SER A 2 -30.73 -1.89 -1.47
C SER A 2 -30.10 -1.83 -0.08
N LEU A 3 -29.63 -2.98 0.44
CA LEU A 3 -28.91 -3.05 1.73
C LEU A 3 -27.70 -2.08 1.75
N TRP A 4 -27.08 -1.86 0.59
CA TRP A 4 -25.96 -0.93 0.40
C TRP A 4 -26.33 0.54 0.53
N GLU A 5 -27.52 0.93 0.08
CA GLU A 5 -28.01 2.30 0.26
C GLU A 5 -28.30 2.60 1.74
N ARG A 6 -28.74 1.59 2.51
CA ARG A 6 -28.96 1.72 3.95
C ARG A 6 -27.65 1.85 4.72
N ILE A 7 -26.63 1.06 4.37
CA ILE A 7 -25.30 1.14 4.98
C ILE A 7 -24.62 2.48 4.67
N LEU A 8 -24.74 2.98 3.43
CA LEU A 8 -24.20 4.30 3.08
C LEU A 8 -24.88 5.44 3.85
N VAL A 9 -26.20 5.36 4.03
CA VAL A 9 -26.96 6.34 4.83
C VAL A 9 -26.60 6.23 6.31
N GLU A 10 -26.45 5.02 6.86
CA GLU A 10 -26.01 4.81 8.25
C GLU A 10 -24.58 5.31 8.48
N CYS A 11 -23.62 5.05 7.58
CA CYS A 11 -22.27 5.62 7.66
C CYS A 11 -22.26 7.15 7.50
N GLN A 12 -23.14 7.72 6.67
CA GLN A 12 -23.25 9.17 6.51
C GLN A 12 -23.84 9.81 7.79
N ILE A 13 -24.85 9.18 8.39
CA ILE A 13 -25.46 9.58 9.66
C ILE A 13 -24.46 9.43 10.82
N GLU A 14 -23.67 8.37 10.87
CA GLU A 14 -22.57 8.23 11.85
C GLU A 14 -21.49 9.29 11.65
N LYS A 15 -21.15 9.63 10.40
CA LYS A 15 -20.20 10.71 10.09
C LYS A 15 -20.72 12.08 10.54
N GLU A 16 -22.01 12.35 10.34
CA GLU A 16 -22.68 13.58 10.83
C GLU A 16 -22.83 13.59 12.35
N ASN A 17 -23.11 12.44 12.99
CA ASN A 17 -23.23 12.31 14.44
C ASN A 17 -21.88 12.35 15.17
N LEU A 18 -20.79 11.84 14.58
CA LEU A 18 -19.43 12.10 15.10
C LEU A 18 -19.09 13.59 14.99
N PHE A 19 -19.44 14.24 13.88
CA PHE A 19 -19.23 15.69 13.71
C PHE A 19 -20.11 16.55 14.65
N CYS A 20 -21.26 16.04 15.10
CA CYS A 20 -22.15 16.72 16.05
C CYS A 20 -21.81 16.40 17.51
N SER A 21 -21.31 15.19 17.81
CA SER A 21 -20.86 14.81 19.16
C SER A 21 -19.51 15.44 19.49
N GLU A 22 -18.57 15.57 18.54
CA GLU A 22 -17.30 16.28 18.75
C GLU A 22 -17.47 17.79 18.94
N LYS A 23 -18.57 18.38 18.41
CA LYS A 23 -18.94 19.77 18.71
C LYS A 23 -19.39 20.00 20.15
N SER A 24 -19.65 18.96 20.94
CA SER A 24 -19.97 19.11 22.37
C SER A 24 -18.74 19.03 23.29
N VAL A 25 -17.58 18.60 22.77
CA VAL A 25 -16.32 18.56 23.54
C VAL A 25 -15.37 19.70 23.15
N LEU A 26 -15.56 20.32 21.98
CA LEU A 26 -14.82 21.49 21.54
C LEU A 26 -15.69 22.76 21.54
N VAL A 27 -16.09 23.21 22.72
CA VAL A 27 -16.42 24.63 22.93
C VAL A 27 -15.71 25.13 24.19
N LYS A 28 -14.52 25.68 23.97
CA LYS A 28 -14.19 27.05 24.39
C LYS A 28 -13.05 27.55 23.52
N GLY A 29 -13.35 28.56 22.70
CA GLY A 29 -12.47 29.13 21.70
C GLY A 29 -11.28 29.87 22.29
N GLN A 30 -10.22 29.12 22.60
CA GLN A 30 -8.88 29.65 22.88
C GLN A 30 -7.80 28.95 22.02
N CYS A 31 -8.02 27.70 21.57
CA CYS A 31 -6.97 26.94 20.89
C CYS A 31 -6.66 27.36 19.45
N GLU A 32 -7.60 27.86 18.65
CA GLU A 32 -7.31 28.12 17.22
C GLU A 32 -6.38 29.33 16.99
N GLU A 33 -6.51 30.41 17.77
CA GLU A 33 -5.58 31.54 17.71
C GLU A 33 -4.24 31.22 18.40
N GLU A 34 -4.24 30.46 19.49
CA GLU A 34 -3.01 30.02 20.16
C GLU A 34 -2.20 29.01 19.31
N LEU A 35 -2.86 28.09 18.59
CA LEU A 35 -2.20 27.11 17.70
C LEU A 35 -1.51 27.78 16.50
N MET A 36 -2.11 28.83 15.92
CA MET A 36 -1.48 29.60 14.84
C MET A 36 -0.28 30.43 15.33
N ASN A 37 -0.30 30.89 16.58
CA ASN A 37 0.83 31.60 17.16
C ASN A 37 2.02 30.67 17.44
N VAL A 38 1.79 29.43 17.85
CA VAL A 38 2.86 28.46 18.12
C VAL A 38 3.64 28.08 16.85
N ALA A 39 2.97 27.96 15.70
CA ALA A 39 3.62 27.67 14.42
C ALA A 39 4.56 28.78 13.90
N THR A 40 4.48 29.98 14.48
CA THR A 40 5.33 31.13 14.13
C THR A 40 6.49 31.36 15.11
N LEU A 41 6.60 30.54 16.15
CA LEU A 41 7.65 30.70 17.16
C LEU A 41 9.02 30.22 16.65
N PRO A 42 10.12 30.85 17.13
CA PRO A 42 11.47 30.35 16.89
C PRO A 42 11.62 28.90 17.35
N TYR A 43 12.40 28.11 16.61
CA TYR A 43 12.63 26.68 16.87
C TYR A 43 13.06 26.38 18.32
N ASP A 44 13.86 27.26 18.93
CA ASP A 44 14.31 27.13 20.32
C ASP A 44 13.15 27.23 21.33
N SER A 45 12.16 28.10 21.07
CA SER A 45 10.96 28.24 21.90
C SER A 45 10.01 27.05 21.74
N LEU A 46 9.94 26.47 20.54
CA LEU A 46 9.16 25.26 20.27
C LEU A 46 9.72 24.05 21.01
N LEU A 47 11.04 23.90 21.10
CA LEU A 47 11.70 22.83 21.86
C LEU A 47 11.40 22.93 23.36
N VAL A 48 11.47 24.14 23.92
CA VAL A 48 11.13 24.38 25.33
C VAL A 48 9.66 24.07 25.62
N TYR A 49 8.75 24.52 24.74
CA TYR A 49 7.33 24.24 24.85
C TYR A 49 7.02 22.73 24.75
N SER A 50 7.69 22.03 23.83
CA SER A 50 7.54 20.59 23.63
C SER A 50 7.86 19.75 24.87
N SER A 51 8.71 20.29 25.76
CA SER A 51 9.14 19.62 26.99
C SER A 51 8.24 19.92 28.19
N GLN A 52 7.39 20.94 28.08
CA GLN A 52 6.55 21.46 29.17
C GLN A 52 5.05 21.21 28.95
N CYS A 53 4.64 20.95 27.71
CA CYS A 53 3.24 20.71 27.38
C CYS A 53 2.77 19.31 27.81
N SER A 54 1.46 19.17 28.01
CA SER A 54 0.84 17.86 28.22
C SER A 54 0.93 16.98 26.97
N PRO A 55 0.83 15.64 27.10
CA PRO A 55 0.84 14.75 25.92
C PRO A 55 -0.27 15.06 24.90
N THR A 56 -1.42 15.56 25.35
CA THR A 56 -2.54 15.89 24.47
C THR A 56 -2.25 17.15 23.66
N GLU A 57 -1.73 18.20 24.31
CA GLU A 57 -1.30 19.43 23.64
C GLU A 57 -0.16 19.15 22.66
N TYR A 58 0.80 18.30 23.05
CA TYR A 58 1.89 17.91 22.16
C TYR A 58 1.37 17.29 20.85
N LEU A 59 0.41 16.36 20.95
CA LEU A 59 -0.19 15.74 19.78
C LEU A 59 -0.92 16.75 18.90
N GLN A 60 -1.71 17.65 19.50
CA GLN A 60 -2.48 18.66 18.78
C GLN A 60 -1.60 19.69 18.07
N VAL A 61 -0.50 20.10 18.70
CA VAL A 61 0.37 21.17 18.20
C VAL A 61 1.41 20.64 17.21
N PHE A 62 2.04 19.49 17.49
CA PHE A 62 3.20 19.02 16.72
C PHE A 62 2.86 17.87 15.75
N ILE A 63 1.99 16.94 16.15
CA ILE A 63 1.78 15.69 15.40
C ILE A 63 0.60 15.81 14.44
N PHE A 64 -0.57 16.22 14.92
CA PHE A 64 -1.80 16.27 14.12
C PHE A 64 -1.73 17.21 12.90
N PRO A 65 -1.07 18.39 12.95
CA PRO A 65 -0.96 19.24 11.77
C PRO A 65 -0.19 18.59 10.62
N LEU A 66 0.72 17.65 10.93
CA LEU A 66 1.47 16.89 9.93
C LEU A 66 0.72 15.60 9.53
N LEU A 67 0.16 14.90 10.51
CA LEU A 67 -0.41 13.58 10.32
C LEU A 67 -1.80 13.61 9.69
N LEU A 68 -2.67 14.54 10.08
CA LEU A 68 -4.06 14.60 9.58
C LEU A 68 -4.11 14.84 8.06
N PRO A 69 -3.37 15.81 7.48
CA PRO A 69 -3.34 15.98 6.02
C PRO A 69 -2.74 14.77 5.30
N ALA A 70 -1.73 14.12 5.89
CA ALA A 70 -1.14 12.91 5.34
C ALA A 70 -2.13 11.73 5.31
N MET A 71 -2.92 11.56 6.38
CA MET A 71 -3.97 10.56 6.46
C MET A 71 -5.12 10.85 5.49
N GLU A 72 -5.51 12.11 5.35
CA GLU A 72 -6.50 12.52 4.35
C GLU A 72 -6.04 12.17 2.92
N ALA A 73 -4.80 12.55 2.57
CA ALA A 73 -4.21 12.20 1.28
C ALA A 73 -4.12 10.68 1.06
N MET A 74 -3.78 9.92 2.11
CA MET A 74 -3.75 8.45 2.08
C MET A 74 -5.13 7.87 1.79
N LEU A 75 -6.19 8.39 2.40
CA LEU A 75 -7.56 7.93 2.16
C LEU A 75 -8.03 8.24 0.73
N HIS A 76 -7.64 9.41 0.19
CA HIS A 76 -7.89 9.74 -1.22
C HIS A 76 -7.18 8.76 -2.17
N GLU A 77 -5.93 8.41 -1.89
CA GLU A 77 -5.17 7.45 -2.68
C GLU A 77 -5.75 6.04 -2.58
N ALA A 78 -6.14 5.61 -1.37
CA ALA A 78 -6.81 4.33 -1.15
C ALA A 78 -8.14 4.25 -1.92
N LYS A 79 -8.89 5.36 -1.98
CA LYS A 79 -10.10 5.44 -2.81
C LYS A 79 -9.77 5.33 -4.30
N ARG A 80 -8.73 6.02 -4.78
CA ARG A 80 -8.28 5.96 -6.18
C ARG A 80 -7.89 4.54 -6.60
N GLN A 81 -7.26 3.78 -5.70
CA GLN A 81 -6.86 2.39 -5.91
C GLN A 81 -7.99 1.37 -5.64
N LYS A 82 -9.22 1.83 -5.37
CA LYS A 82 -10.40 0.99 -5.08
C LYS A 82 -10.20 0.05 -3.88
N CYS A 83 -9.40 0.46 -2.90
CA CYS A 83 -9.13 -0.35 -1.70
C CYS A 83 -10.40 -0.60 -0.86
N PHE A 84 -11.36 0.32 -0.90
CA PHE A 84 -12.64 0.18 -0.19
C PHE A 84 -13.66 -0.73 -0.88
N GLU A 85 -13.49 -0.98 -2.19
CA GLU A 85 -14.39 -1.82 -2.98
C GLU A 85 -13.92 -3.29 -2.98
N ARG A 86 -12.60 -3.50 -2.93
CA ARG A 86 -11.99 -4.84 -3.04
C ARG A 86 -11.63 -5.39 -1.67
N ARG A 87 -11.99 -6.65 -1.43
CA ARG A 87 -11.61 -7.37 -0.19
C ARG A 87 -10.09 -7.51 0.00
N ARG A 88 -9.31 -7.51 -1.08
CA ARG A 88 -7.85 -7.62 -1.05
C ARG A 88 -7.24 -6.58 -1.99
N PHE A 89 -6.22 -5.87 -1.53
CA PHE A 89 -5.49 -4.84 -2.28
C PHE A 89 -4.01 -4.86 -1.90
N GLY A 90 -3.14 -4.40 -2.82
CA GLY A 90 -1.70 -4.32 -2.62
C GLY A 90 -1.21 -2.99 -2.02
N PHE A 91 -2.11 -2.04 -1.79
CA PHE A 91 -1.80 -0.74 -1.21
C PHE A 91 -1.40 -0.87 0.27
N SER A 92 -0.26 -0.30 0.64
CA SER A 92 0.22 -0.20 2.02
C SER A 92 0.10 1.25 2.49
N GLY A 93 -0.83 1.52 3.42
CA GLY A 93 -1.05 2.86 3.95
C GLY A 93 0.18 3.39 4.72
N LEU A 94 0.91 2.52 5.43
CA LEU A 94 2.13 2.89 6.15
C LEU A 94 3.25 3.31 5.18
N ASP A 95 3.40 2.62 4.05
CA ASP A 95 4.41 2.99 3.05
C ASP A 95 4.07 4.35 2.44
N PHE A 96 2.78 4.58 2.14
CA PHE A 96 2.31 5.86 1.64
C PHE A 96 2.58 6.98 2.64
N LEU A 97 2.20 6.82 3.92
CA LEU A 97 2.42 7.82 4.95
C LEU A 97 3.91 8.12 5.14
N THR A 98 4.75 7.08 5.15
CA THR A 98 6.20 7.24 5.30
C THR A 98 6.77 8.07 4.16
N LEU A 99 6.41 7.76 2.91
CA LEU A 99 6.84 8.51 1.73
C LEU A 99 6.30 9.94 1.75
N PHE A 100 5.01 10.11 2.06
CA PHE A 100 4.35 11.41 2.09
C PHE A 100 4.98 12.35 3.13
N LEU A 101 5.20 11.86 4.35
CA LEU A 101 5.84 12.63 5.42
C LEU A 101 7.30 12.94 5.09
N TYR A 102 8.01 12.01 4.44
CA TYR A 102 9.39 12.22 4.03
C TYR A 102 9.52 13.32 2.96
N GLN A 103 8.64 13.31 1.96
CA GLN A 103 8.58 14.31 0.89
C GLN A 103 8.18 15.70 1.41
N ASN A 104 7.20 15.75 2.32
CA ASN A 104 6.65 16.99 2.85
C ASN A 104 7.38 17.51 4.10
N ASN A 105 8.63 17.09 4.31
CA ASN A 105 9.42 17.59 5.43
C ASN A 105 9.80 19.07 5.21
N PRO A 106 9.35 20.00 6.08
CA PRO A 106 9.58 21.43 5.91
C PRO A 106 11.06 21.83 5.99
N LEU A 107 11.93 21.00 6.57
CA LEU A 107 13.36 21.27 6.67
C LEU A 107 14.15 20.92 5.40
N TYR A 108 13.61 20.07 4.52
CA TYR A 108 14.32 19.52 3.36
C TYR A 108 13.46 19.54 2.09
N VAL A 109 12.65 20.58 1.94
CA VAL A 109 11.60 20.68 0.90
C VAL A 109 12.16 20.55 -0.52
N GLN A 110 13.36 21.04 -0.80
CA GLN A 110 13.93 21.00 -2.15
C GLN A 110 14.55 19.62 -2.49
N ASP A 111 15.27 19.03 -1.55
CA ASP A 111 16.02 17.78 -1.80
C ASP A 111 15.11 16.55 -1.90
N ARG A 112 14.00 16.55 -1.14
CA ARG A 112 13.16 15.34 -0.96
C ARG A 112 11.95 15.28 -1.88
N ARG A 113 11.62 16.35 -2.61
CA ARG A 113 10.49 16.38 -3.55
C ARG A 113 10.63 15.39 -4.70
N ASN A 114 11.86 15.03 -5.06
CA ASN A 114 12.14 14.15 -6.20
C ASN A 114 12.07 12.65 -5.87
N VAL A 115 11.95 12.30 -4.58
CA VAL A 115 11.86 10.91 -4.13
C VAL A 115 10.48 10.36 -4.49
N THR A 116 10.41 9.35 -5.36
CA THR A 116 9.11 8.84 -5.85
C THR A 116 8.71 7.51 -5.23
N LYS A 117 9.69 6.68 -4.85
CA LYS A 117 9.46 5.36 -4.29
C LYS A 117 10.07 5.27 -2.90
N LEU A 118 9.54 4.35 -2.11
CA LEU A 118 10.05 4.11 -0.76
C LEU A 118 11.51 3.62 -0.76
N ASN A 119 11.91 2.85 -1.77
CA ASN A 119 13.29 2.37 -1.93
C ASN A 119 14.29 3.48 -2.27
N ASP A 120 13.84 4.65 -2.69
CA ASP A 120 14.71 5.78 -3.00
C ASP A 120 15.17 6.50 -1.70
N ILE A 121 14.55 6.18 -0.55
CA ILE A 121 14.91 6.74 0.75
C ILE A 121 16.17 6.00 1.28
N PRO A 122 17.28 6.70 1.60
CA PRO A 122 18.55 6.06 1.92
C PRO A 122 18.46 5.00 3.04
N TRP A 123 17.89 5.38 4.18
CA TRP A 123 17.77 4.47 5.33
C TRP A 123 16.82 3.29 5.07
N VAL A 124 15.87 3.42 4.14
CA VAL A 124 15.00 2.30 3.73
C VAL A 124 15.77 1.34 2.85
N SER A 125 16.52 1.85 1.88
CA SER A 125 17.36 1.05 0.99
C SER A 125 18.36 0.21 1.81
N ASP A 126 19.10 0.86 2.71
CA ASP A 126 20.07 0.18 3.58
C ASP A 126 19.43 -0.93 4.42
N HIS A 127 18.21 -0.68 4.93
CA HIS A 127 17.46 -1.68 5.70
C HIS A 127 16.98 -2.84 4.82
N TRP A 128 16.52 -2.57 3.60
CA TRP A 128 16.01 -3.59 2.68
C TRP A 128 17.10 -4.48 2.08
N GLU A 129 18.34 -3.99 2.00
CA GLU A 129 19.49 -4.82 1.64
C GLU A 129 19.72 -5.95 2.65
N GLN A 130 19.58 -5.65 3.95
CA GLN A 130 19.74 -6.64 5.02
C GLN A 130 18.45 -7.45 5.23
N HIS A 131 17.30 -6.85 4.98
CA HIS A 131 15.98 -7.42 5.23
C HIS A 131 15.04 -7.19 4.03
N PRO A 132 15.22 -7.96 2.94
CA PRO A 132 14.43 -7.78 1.73
C PRO A 132 12.96 -8.10 2.02
N ARG A 133 12.08 -7.19 1.60
CA ARG A 133 10.64 -7.39 1.73
C ARG A 133 10.18 -8.52 0.79
N PRO A 134 9.36 -9.48 1.26
CA PRO A 134 8.81 -10.50 0.38
C PRO A 134 7.93 -9.85 -0.70
N PRO A 135 7.96 -10.36 -1.95
CA PRO A 135 7.12 -9.83 -3.00
C PRO A 135 5.65 -10.09 -2.68
N LEU A 136 4.78 -9.14 -3.07
CA LEU A 136 3.34 -9.33 -2.96
C LEU A 136 2.89 -10.56 -3.77
N PRO A 137 1.78 -11.22 -3.42
CA PRO A 137 1.24 -12.28 -4.26
C PRO A 137 0.87 -11.74 -5.64
N LEU A 138 1.06 -12.53 -6.70
CA LEU A 138 0.81 -12.13 -8.09
C LEU A 138 -0.60 -11.59 -8.33
N SER A 139 -1.59 -12.12 -7.60
CA SER A 139 -2.98 -11.66 -7.65
C SER A 139 -3.18 -10.21 -7.20
N LEU A 140 -2.23 -9.64 -6.45
CA LEU A 140 -2.22 -8.23 -6.03
C LEU A 140 -1.28 -7.37 -6.86
N GLN A 141 -0.38 -7.97 -7.63
CA GLN A 141 0.58 -7.24 -8.47
C GLN A 141 0.02 -6.97 -9.88
N TRP A 142 -0.69 -7.94 -10.46
CA TRP A 142 -1.17 -7.83 -11.83
C TRP A 142 -2.34 -6.85 -11.96
N THR A 143 -2.34 -6.11 -13.08
CA THR A 143 -3.54 -5.39 -13.51
C THR A 143 -4.64 -6.38 -13.92
N GLU A 144 -5.87 -5.90 -14.03
CA GLU A 144 -6.98 -6.76 -14.47
C GLU A 144 -6.73 -7.32 -15.88
N GLU A 145 -6.15 -6.51 -16.77
CA GLU A 145 -5.82 -6.87 -18.15
C GLU A 145 -4.70 -7.91 -18.21
N GLU A 146 -3.63 -7.71 -17.43
CA GLU A 146 -2.52 -8.66 -17.35
C GLU A 146 -2.99 -10.00 -16.78
N ALA A 147 -3.75 -9.96 -15.69
CA ALA A 147 -4.32 -11.16 -15.08
C ALA A 147 -5.25 -11.88 -16.06
N ALA A 148 -6.14 -11.16 -16.75
CA ALA A 148 -7.02 -11.73 -17.76
C ALA A 148 -6.23 -12.40 -18.90
N ALA A 149 -5.19 -11.74 -19.42
CA ALA A 149 -4.36 -12.32 -20.47
C ALA A 149 -3.66 -13.61 -20.01
N LYS A 150 -3.13 -13.64 -18.78
CA LYS A 150 -2.51 -14.84 -18.20
C LYS A 150 -3.52 -15.99 -18.01
N ILE A 151 -4.69 -15.69 -17.48
CA ILE A 151 -5.76 -16.67 -17.27
C ILE A 151 -6.25 -17.22 -18.62
N GLN A 152 -6.49 -16.35 -19.60
CA GLN A 152 -6.94 -16.76 -20.93
C GLN A 152 -5.89 -17.61 -21.65
N ALA A 153 -4.60 -17.23 -21.59
CA ALA A 153 -3.51 -18.00 -22.16
C ALA A 153 -3.41 -19.39 -21.51
N TYR A 154 -3.50 -19.45 -20.18
CA TYR A 154 -3.52 -20.71 -19.44
C TYR A 154 -4.70 -21.58 -19.85
N TRP A 155 -5.91 -21.02 -19.89
CA TRP A 155 -7.13 -21.73 -20.27
C TRP A 155 -7.04 -22.29 -21.68
N ARG A 156 -6.64 -21.49 -22.68
CA ARG A 156 -6.41 -21.95 -24.05
C ARG A 156 -5.44 -23.13 -24.07
N GLY A 157 -4.33 -23.03 -23.34
CA GLY A 157 -3.37 -24.12 -23.20
C GLY A 157 -3.96 -25.40 -22.59
N VAL A 158 -4.77 -25.28 -21.52
CA VAL A 158 -5.45 -26.42 -20.91
C VAL A 158 -6.47 -27.04 -21.86
N THR A 159 -7.27 -26.23 -22.55
CA THR A 159 -8.28 -26.69 -23.51
C THR A 159 -7.62 -27.43 -24.66
N THR A 160 -6.57 -26.88 -25.27
CA THR A 160 -5.83 -27.55 -26.35
C THR A 160 -5.24 -28.88 -25.89
N ARG A 161 -4.72 -28.98 -24.67
CA ARG A 161 -4.16 -30.24 -24.13
C ARG A 161 -5.20 -31.31 -23.80
N ARG A 162 -6.48 -30.94 -23.72
CA ARG A 162 -7.58 -31.90 -23.56
C ARG A 162 -7.97 -32.59 -24.86
N ILE A 163 -7.57 -32.04 -26.01
CA ILE A 163 -7.80 -32.63 -27.33
C ILE A 163 -7.06 -33.99 -27.40
N PRO A 164 -7.74 -35.11 -27.74
CA PRO A 164 -7.17 -36.46 -27.69
C PRO A 164 -5.86 -36.60 -28.48
N GLU A 165 -5.84 -36.06 -29.70
CA GLU A 165 -4.70 -36.13 -30.62
C GLU A 165 -3.48 -35.37 -30.07
N VAL A 166 -3.73 -34.21 -29.46
CA VAL A 166 -2.67 -33.41 -28.81
C VAL A 166 -2.15 -34.14 -27.58
N ARG A 167 -3.02 -34.78 -26.81
CA ARG A 167 -2.63 -35.54 -25.62
C ARG A 167 -1.78 -36.76 -25.97
N GLU A 168 -2.15 -37.49 -27.03
CA GLU A 168 -1.37 -38.62 -27.54
C GLU A 168 0.01 -38.16 -28.02
N LEU A 169 0.08 -37.06 -28.77
CA LEU A 169 1.35 -36.47 -29.18
C LEU A 169 2.23 -36.07 -27.98
N LEU A 170 1.64 -35.49 -26.93
CA LEU A 170 2.36 -35.11 -25.72
C LEU A 170 2.89 -36.33 -24.96
N GLU A 171 2.11 -37.40 -24.87
CA GLU A 171 2.54 -38.67 -24.27
C GLU A 171 3.72 -39.25 -25.06
N TRP A 172 3.60 -39.31 -26.39
CA TRP A 172 4.68 -39.75 -27.25
C TRP A 172 5.96 -38.91 -27.06
N GLN A 173 5.83 -37.58 -27.02
CA GLN A 173 6.97 -36.68 -26.78
C GLN A 173 7.60 -36.90 -25.40
N HIS A 174 6.79 -37.21 -24.38
CA HIS A 174 7.29 -37.54 -23.04
C HIS A 174 8.09 -38.84 -23.05
N GLN A 175 7.54 -39.91 -23.64
CA GLN A 175 8.20 -41.22 -23.77
C GLN A 175 9.50 -41.10 -24.57
N TRP A 176 9.50 -40.35 -25.67
CA TRP A 176 10.70 -40.10 -26.47
C TRP A 176 11.81 -39.39 -25.67
N ARG A 177 11.45 -38.37 -24.88
CA ARG A 177 12.40 -37.69 -23.97
C ARG A 177 12.95 -38.63 -22.89
N MET A 178 12.11 -39.51 -22.34
CA MET A 178 12.54 -40.51 -21.35
C MET A 178 13.49 -41.55 -21.96
N TYR A 179 13.17 -42.05 -23.15
CA TYR A 179 14.03 -42.97 -23.90
C TYR A 179 15.41 -42.35 -24.16
N ASN A 180 15.46 -41.10 -24.65
CA ASN A 180 16.73 -40.42 -24.93
C ASN A 180 17.56 -40.16 -23.68
N ARG A 181 16.94 -39.77 -22.56
CA ARG A 181 17.65 -39.63 -21.28
C ARG A 181 18.25 -40.94 -20.79
N ARG A 182 17.49 -42.04 -20.86
CA ARG A 182 18.00 -43.38 -20.51
C ARG A 182 19.15 -43.81 -21.41
N LYS A 183 19.05 -43.54 -22.71
CA LYS A 183 20.11 -43.83 -23.68
C LYS A 183 21.38 -43.00 -23.42
N GLN A 184 21.26 -41.76 -22.95
CA GLN A 184 22.39 -40.94 -22.54
C GLN A 184 23.03 -41.48 -21.26
N ALA A 185 22.24 -41.77 -20.22
CA ALA A 185 22.75 -42.36 -18.98
C ALA A 185 23.48 -43.70 -19.24
N ALA A 186 22.91 -44.59 -20.07
CA ALA A 186 23.56 -45.85 -20.42
C ALA A 186 24.90 -45.68 -21.16
N LYS A 187 25.07 -44.60 -21.93
CA LYS A 187 26.36 -44.25 -22.55
C LYS A 187 27.36 -43.68 -21.55
N GLU A 188 26.90 -42.95 -20.54
CA GLU A 188 27.74 -42.39 -19.48
C GLU A 188 28.21 -43.49 -18.50
N ASP A 189 27.38 -44.51 -18.27
CA ASP A 189 27.68 -45.67 -17.42
C ASP A 189 28.56 -46.74 -18.11
N GLY A 190 28.93 -46.55 -19.37
CA GLY A 190 29.96 -47.37 -20.05
C GLY A 190 29.55 -48.80 -20.44
N ILE A 191 28.34 -48.98 -20.99
CA ILE A 191 27.98 -50.18 -21.79
C ILE A 191 27.97 -49.83 -23.28
#